data_AF-A0AAP3G9P5-F1
#
_entry.id   AF-A0AAP3G9P5-F1
#
_cell.length_a   1.000
_cell.length_b   1.000
_cell.length_c   1.000
_cell.angle_alpha   90.00
_cell.angle_beta   90.00
_cell.angle_gamma   90.00
#
_symmetry.space_group_name_H-M   'P 1'
#
loop_
_entity.id
_entity.type
_entity.pdbx_description
1 polymer ?
#
loop_
_entity_poly.entity_id
_entity_poly.type
_entity_poly.pdbx_seq_one_letter_code
_entity_poly.pdbx_strand_id
1 'polypeptide(L)'
;MTIQFRAKLRGSEEVPPVFTKATGTATFKLSADNSRLDFRLSLHDLRNLTQAHIHIGVRGVNGPIVVFLFGPVQRGISVCDATVTGSITSADLVGPLQGRTLAELVQFILSGETYVNAHTTQHPDGEIRGQIRRVEKVCICKC
;
A
#
# COMPACT_ATOMS: atom_id res chain seq x y z
N MET A 1 18.22 -13.30 4.09
CA MET A 1 16.78 -13.62 4.10
C MET A 1 16.03 -12.48 3.44
N THR A 2 15.10 -12.75 2.53
CA THR A 2 14.25 -11.70 1.93
C THR A 2 13.13 -11.32 2.90
N ILE A 3 13.02 -10.03 3.25
CA ILE A 3 11.93 -9.51 4.07
C ILE A 3 10.71 -9.27 3.17
N GLN A 4 9.54 -9.71 3.64
CA GLN A 4 8.27 -9.51 2.95
C GLN A 4 7.29 -8.77 3.84
N PHE A 5 6.44 -7.95 3.22
CA PHE A 5 5.38 -7.22 3.88
C PHE A 5 4.06 -7.41 3.16
N ARG A 6 2.95 -7.18 3.87
CA ARG A 6 1.60 -7.27 3.33
C ARG A 6 0.68 -6.25 3.96
N ALA A 7 -0.26 -5.74 3.17
CA ALA A 7 -1.48 -5.06 3.63
C ALA A 7 -2.72 -5.77 3.06
N LYS A 8 -3.77 -5.90 3.87
CA LYS A 8 -5.12 -6.31 3.40
C LYS A 8 -6.00 -5.06 3.43
N LEU A 9 -6.55 -4.67 2.29
CA LEU A 9 -7.28 -3.42 2.13
C LEU A 9 -8.79 -3.69 2.20
N ARG A 10 -9.50 -2.89 3.00
CA ARG A 10 -10.96 -2.94 3.18
C ARG A 10 -11.50 -1.53 3.44
N GLY A 11 -12.75 -1.27 3.07
CA GLY A 11 -13.40 0.01 3.37
C GLY A 11 -13.58 0.27 4.86
N SER A 12 -13.72 -0.78 5.68
CA SER A 12 -13.81 -0.66 7.14
C SER A 12 -12.54 -0.14 7.82
N GLU A 13 -11.40 -0.15 7.11
CA GLU A 13 -10.12 0.36 7.62
C GLU A 13 -9.88 1.82 7.20
N GLU A 14 -10.73 2.40 6.35
CA GLU A 14 -10.72 3.84 6.04
C GLU A 14 -11.03 4.68 7.28
N VAL A 15 -10.64 5.96 7.22
CA VAL A 15 -10.91 6.93 8.28
C VAL A 15 -11.52 8.18 7.63
N PRO A 16 -12.86 8.37 7.70
CA PRO A 16 -13.86 7.47 8.29
C PRO A 16 -14.12 6.18 7.48
N PRO A 17 -14.70 5.12 8.07
CA PRO A 17 -14.97 3.86 7.37
C PRO A 17 -15.92 4.01 6.17
N VAL A 18 -15.63 3.29 5.09
CA VAL A 18 -16.44 3.24 3.87
C VAL A 18 -17.18 1.90 3.76
N PHE A 19 -18.49 1.96 3.49
CA PHE A 19 -19.28 0.77 3.18
C PHE A 19 -19.15 0.41 1.69
N THR A 20 -18.30 -0.55 1.39
CA THR A 20 -18.03 -1.03 0.02
C THR A 20 -17.80 -2.54 0.02
N LYS A 21 -18.01 -3.17 -1.13
CA LYS A 21 -17.58 -4.56 -1.40
C LYS A 21 -16.14 -4.63 -1.89
N ALA A 22 -15.56 -3.50 -2.28
CA ALA A 22 -14.20 -3.43 -2.77
C ALA A 22 -13.20 -3.96 -1.73
N THR A 23 -12.20 -4.68 -2.21
CA THR A 23 -11.11 -5.18 -1.37
C THR A 23 -9.79 -5.12 -2.12
N GLY A 24 -8.70 -5.27 -1.38
CA GLY A 24 -7.38 -5.40 -2.00
C GLY A 24 -6.37 -6.14 -1.13
N THR A 25 -5.26 -6.49 -1.73
CA THR A 25 -4.07 -6.95 -1.03
C THR A 25 -2.84 -6.33 -1.69
N ALA A 26 -1.99 -5.70 -0.89
CA ALA A 26 -0.66 -5.30 -1.31
C ALA A 26 0.37 -6.24 -0.69
N THR A 27 1.34 -6.69 -1.47
CA THR A 27 2.51 -7.43 -0.99
C THR A 27 3.77 -6.73 -1.45
N PHE A 28 4.79 -6.72 -0.59
CA PHE A 28 6.06 -6.08 -0.84
C PHE A 28 7.20 -7.03 -0.53
N LYS A 29 8.29 -6.95 -1.29
CA LYS A 29 9.49 -7.77 -1.14
C LYS A 29 10.72 -6.87 -1.19
N LEU A 30 11.45 -6.80 -0.08
CA LEU A 30 12.68 -6.01 0.00
C LEU A 30 13.84 -6.77 -0.65
N SER A 31 14.58 -6.09 -1.53
CA SER A 31 15.80 -6.62 -2.14
C SER A 31 16.88 -6.89 -1.08
N ALA A 32 17.82 -7.78 -1.37
CA ALA A 32 18.84 -8.20 -0.40
C ALA A 32 19.80 -7.06 0.01
N ASP A 33 19.98 -6.08 -0.86
CA ASP A 33 20.78 -4.86 -0.67
C ASP A 33 19.95 -3.68 -0.12
N ASN A 34 18.67 -3.88 0.20
CA ASN A 34 17.73 -2.88 0.71
C ASN A 34 17.53 -1.65 -0.21
N SER A 35 17.89 -1.74 -1.48
CA SER A 35 17.80 -0.63 -2.45
C SER A 35 16.49 -0.57 -3.22
N ARG A 36 15.71 -1.67 -3.20
CA ARG A 36 14.46 -1.81 -3.96
C ARG A 36 13.39 -2.56 -3.18
N LEU A 37 12.15 -2.07 -3.25
CA LEU A 37 10.97 -2.73 -2.71
C LEU A 37 10.03 -3.11 -3.86
N ASP A 38 10.07 -4.37 -4.27
CA ASP A 38 9.19 -4.90 -5.31
C ASP A 38 7.78 -5.08 -4.75
N PHE A 39 6.75 -4.63 -5.46
CA PHE A 39 5.37 -4.71 -4.99
C PHE A 39 4.43 -5.36 -5.99
N ARG A 40 3.34 -5.92 -5.43
CA ARG A 40 2.15 -6.34 -6.15
C ARG A 40 0.94 -5.84 -5.38
N LEU A 41 0.09 -5.06 -6.03
CA LEU A 41 -1.20 -4.59 -5.54
C LEU A 41 -2.31 -5.28 -6.33
N SER A 42 -3.08 -6.14 -5.68
CA SER A 42 -4.27 -6.77 -6.24
C SER A 42 -5.52 -6.09 -5.68
N LEU A 43 -6.45 -5.74 -6.56
CA LEU A 43 -7.66 -4.98 -6.25
C LEU A 43 -8.88 -5.70 -6.82
N HIS A 44 -9.98 -5.65 -6.09
CA HIS A 44 -11.23 -6.33 -6.44
C HIS A 44 -12.42 -5.39 -6.27
N ASP A 45 -13.37 -5.45 -7.19
CA ASP A 45 -14.65 -4.74 -7.17
C ASP A 45 -14.56 -3.20 -7.06
N LEU A 46 -13.53 -2.58 -7.67
CA LEU A 46 -13.39 -1.12 -7.70
C LEU A 46 -14.00 -0.51 -8.96
N ARG A 47 -14.76 0.57 -8.80
CA ARG A 47 -15.31 1.35 -9.91
C ARG A 47 -14.59 2.68 -10.00
N ASN A 48 -14.12 3.04 -11.19
CA ASN A 48 -13.43 4.31 -11.45
C ASN A 48 -12.22 4.57 -10.53
N LEU A 49 -11.32 3.57 -10.39
CA LEU A 49 -10.03 3.71 -9.71
C LEU A 49 -9.23 4.87 -10.31
N THR A 50 -8.77 5.80 -9.47
CA THR A 50 -8.01 6.99 -9.88
C THR A 50 -6.54 6.93 -9.46
N GLN A 51 -6.25 6.39 -8.28
CA GLN A 51 -4.90 6.36 -7.71
C GLN A 51 -4.79 5.36 -6.55
N ALA A 52 -3.57 4.94 -6.23
CA ALA A 52 -3.27 4.17 -5.03
C ALA A 52 -1.89 4.55 -4.48
N HIS A 53 -1.74 4.58 -3.16
CA HIS A 53 -0.57 5.14 -2.50
C HIS A 53 -0.09 4.31 -1.31
N ILE A 54 1.14 4.57 -0.89
CA ILE A 54 1.59 4.34 0.48
C ILE A 54 1.58 5.67 1.23
N HIS A 55 1.07 5.66 2.46
CA HIS A 55 1.10 6.78 3.39
C HIS A 55 1.95 6.43 4.62
N ILE A 56 2.48 7.45 5.29
CA ILE A 56 2.94 7.33 6.69
C ILE A 56 1.79 7.72 7.61
N GLY A 57 1.38 6.80 8.46
CA GLY A 57 0.38 7.00 9.51
C GLY A 57 0.11 5.71 10.26
N VAL A 58 -0.05 5.81 11.58
CA VAL A 58 -0.48 4.69 12.42
C VAL A 58 -1.93 4.29 12.12
N ARG A 59 -2.33 3.12 12.60
CA ARG A 59 -3.70 2.62 12.44
C ARG A 59 -4.71 3.63 12.97
N GLY A 60 -5.73 3.96 12.16
CA GLY A 60 -6.80 4.88 12.53
C GLY A 60 -6.46 6.37 12.36
N VAL A 61 -5.26 6.72 11.91
CA VAL A 61 -4.83 8.10 11.69
C VAL A 61 -4.47 8.29 10.21
N ASN A 62 -4.98 9.35 9.59
CA ASN A 62 -4.60 9.72 8.23
C ASN A 62 -3.24 10.43 8.24
N GLY A 63 -2.44 10.23 7.20
CA GLY A 63 -1.17 10.91 7.08
C GLY A 63 -0.74 11.12 5.63
N PRO A 64 0.43 11.72 5.41
CA PRO A 64 0.87 12.15 4.08
C PRO A 64 1.19 10.97 3.16
N ILE A 65 0.98 11.18 1.86
CA ILE A 65 1.44 10.27 0.80
C ILE A 65 2.96 10.29 0.74
N VAL A 66 3.56 9.11 0.62
CA VAL A 66 5.02 8.94 0.48
C VAL A 66 5.42 8.15 -0.76
N VAL A 67 4.50 7.40 -1.38
CA VAL A 67 4.74 6.67 -2.64
C VAL A 67 3.44 6.58 -3.43
N PHE A 68 3.54 6.70 -4.76
CA PHE A 68 2.47 6.36 -5.69
C PHE A 68 2.65 4.92 -6.19
N LEU A 69 1.62 4.08 -6.01
CA LEU A 69 1.58 2.70 -6.51
C LEU A 69 0.82 2.60 -7.83
N PHE A 70 -0.13 3.52 -8.06
CA PHE A 70 -0.92 3.63 -9.28
C PHE A 70 -1.41 5.07 -9.43
N GLY A 71 -1.54 5.52 -10.69
CA GLY A 71 -2.10 6.83 -11.01
C GLY A 71 -1.16 8.00 -10.67
N PRO A 72 -1.68 9.24 -10.67
CA PRO A 72 -3.08 9.58 -10.90
C PRO A 72 -3.51 9.38 -12.35
N VAL A 73 -4.77 9.00 -12.57
CA VAL A 73 -5.40 8.96 -13.92
C VAL A 73 -6.57 9.94 -14.01
N GLN A 74 -6.69 10.62 -15.16
CA GLN A 74 -7.76 11.61 -15.39
C GLN A 74 -9.15 10.97 -15.53
N ARG A 75 -9.22 9.78 -16.11
CA ARG A 75 -10.45 8.99 -16.25
C ARG A 75 -10.29 7.72 -15.44
N GLY A 76 -11.15 7.56 -14.43
CA GLY A 76 -11.09 6.41 -13.55
C GLY A 76 -11.29 5.10 -14.31
N ILE A 77 -10.62 4.05 -13.84
CA ILE A 77 -10.67 2.71 -14.46
C ILE A 77 -11.52 1.79 -13.58
N SER A 78 -12.59 1.24 -14.12
CA SER A 78 -13.42 0.25 -13.42
C SER A 78 -12.87 -1.16 -13.64
N VAL A 79 -12.72 -1.93 -12.56
CA VAL A 79 -12.09 -3.25 -12.58
C VAL A 79 -12.88 -4.23 -11.70
N CYS A 80 -13.13 -5.44 -12.22
CA CYS A 80 -13.58 -6.55 -11.36
C CYS A 80 -12.39 -7.09 -10.59
N ASP A 81 -11.29 -7.35 -11.31
CA ASP A 81 -10.00 -7.76 -10.78
C ASP A 81 -8.91 -6.94 -11.47
N ALA A 82 -7.99 -6.37 -10.70
CA ALA A 82 -6.81 -5.71 -11.23
C ALA A 82 -5.55 -6.10 -10.46
N THR A 83 -4.43 -6.05 -11.15
CA THR A 83 -3.11 -6.19 -10.54
C THR A 83 -2.20 -5.09 -11.07
N VAL A 84 -1.57 -4.37 -10.15
CA VAL A 84 -0.49 -3.43 -10.43
C VAL A 84 0.78 -3.99 -9.80
N THR A 85 1.87 -4.00 -10.56
CA THR A 85 3.19 -4.43 -10.08
C THR A 85 4.21 -3.36 -10.40
N GLY A 86 5.23 -3.24 -9.55
CA GLY A 86 6.31 -2.31 -9.78
C GLY A 86 7.41 -2.47 -8.75
N SER A 87 8.33 -1.52 -8.77
CA SER A 87 9.46 -1.45 -7.86
C SER A 87 9.55 -0.04 -7.32
N ILE A 88 9.76 0.09 -6.01
CA ILE A 88 9.93 1.38 -5.33
C ILE A 88 11.40 1.49 -4.95
N THR A 89 11.98 2.63 -5.28
CA THR A 89 13.33 3.07 -4.94
C THR A 89 13.28 4.41 -4.20
N SER A 90 14.41 4.92 -3.74
CA SER A 90 14.50 6.25 -3.14
C SER A 90 14.00 7.37 -4.07
N ALA A 91 14.07 7.18 -5.40
CA ALA A 91 13.63 8.17 -6.38
C ALA A 91 12.10 8.30 -6.46
N ASP A 92 11.37 7.29 -6.02
CA ASP A 92 9.90 7.24 -6.05
C ASP A 92 9.28 7.84 -4.77
N LEU A 93 10.12 8.22 -3.80
CA LEU A 93 9.68 8.80 -2.54
C LEU A 93 9.25 10.26 -2.73
N VAL A 94 8.08 10.57 -2.20
CA VAL A 94 7.47 11.91 -2.26
C VAL A 94 7.08 12.41 -0.87
N GLY A 95 6.60 13.65 -0.80
CA GLY A 95 6.13 14.26 0.44
C GLY A 95 7.23 14.30 1.50
N PRO A 96 6.97 13.88 2.76
CA PRO A 96 7.97 13.96 3.83
C PRO A 96 9.18 13.03 3.63
N LEU A 97 9.10 12.05 2.73
CA LEU A 97 10.23 11.19 2.38
C LEU A 97 10.94 11.59 1.08
N GLN A 98 10.56 12.71 0.46
CA GLN A 98 11.23 13.16 -0.75
C GLN A 98 12.73 13.41 -0.50
N GLY A 99 13.58 12.84 -1.35
CA GLY A 99 15.04 12.93 -1.22
C GLY A 99 15.64 12.10 -0.08
N ARG A 100 14.82 11.30 0.61
CA ARG A 100 15.27 10.35 1.64
C ARG A 100 15.65 9.01 1.03
N THR A 101 16.14 8.11 1.88
CA THR A 101 16.50 6.75 1.46
C THR A 101 15.31 5.80 1.55
N LEU A 102 15.27 4.77 0.70
CA LEU A 102 14.30 3.68 0.83
C LEU A 102 14.36 3.00 2.21
N ALA A 103 15.53 2.96 2.85
CA ALA A 103 15.69 2.42 4.19
C ALA A 103 14.82 3.16 5.22
N GLU A 104 14.64 4.48 5.10
CA GLU A 104 13.75 5.24 5.98
C GLU A 104 12.28 4.81 5.82
N LEU A 105 11.80 4.65 4.57
CA LEU A 105 10.46 4.09 4.33
C LEU A 105 10.31 2.70 4.97
N VAL A 106 11.34 1.84 4.84
CA VAL A 106 11.33 0.50 5.42
C VAL A 106 11.26 0.54 6.96
N GLN A 107 11.89 1.53 7.62
CA GLN A 107 11.77 1.70 9.07
C GLN A 107 10.33 2.05 9.49
N PHE A 108 9.66 2.95 8.77
CA PHE A 108 8.23 3.23 9.01
C PHE A 108 7.35 1.99 8.79
N ILE A 109 7.64 1.19 7.75
CA ILE A 109 6.94 -0.09 7.53
C ILE A 109 7.17 -1.06 8.70
N LEU A 110 8.42 -1.21 9.16
CA LEU A 110 8.77 -2.11 10.27
C LEU A 110 8.14 -1.66 11.60
N SER A 111 7.99 -0.36 11.80
CA SER A 111 7.34 0.24 12.96
C SER A 111 5.81 0.15 12.88
N GLY A 112 5.25 -0.34 11.76
CA GLY A 112 3.81 -0.44 11.56
C GLY A 112 3.12 0.89 11.31
N GLU A 113 3.87 1.91 10.88
CA GLU A 113 3.43 3.29 10.70
C GLU A 113 3.15 3.62 9.23
N THR A 114 2.88 2.62 8.40
CA THR A 114 2.49 2.84 6.99
C THR A 114 1.27 2.04 6.58
N TYR A 115 0.49 2.60 5.68
CA TYR A 115 -0.67 1.95 5.10
C TYR A 115 -0.75 2.16 3.59
N VAL A 116 -1.40 1.22 2.91
CA VAL A 116 -1.81 1.37 1.51
C VAL A 116 -3.23 1.87 1.48
N ASN A 117 -3.53 2.79 0.59
CA ASN A 117 -4.87 3.27 0.31
C ASN A 117 -5.10 3.36 -1.21
N ALA A 118 -6.33 3.08 -1.65
CA ALA A 118 -6.74 3.19 -3.04
C ALA A 118 -8.01 4.04 -3.14
N HIS A 119 -8.07 4.88 -4.17
CA HIS A 119 -9.09 5.91 -4.32
C HIS A 119 -9.86 5.68 -5.61
N THR A 120 -11.15 6.01 -5.57
CA THR A 120 -12.01 6.02 -6.74
C THR A 120 -12.63 7.40 -6.91
N THR A 121 -13.25 7.64 -8.06
CA THR A 121 -14.03 8.87 -8.26
C THR A 121 -15.16 9.02 -7.22
N GLN A 122 -15.74 7.92 -6.75
CA GLN A 122 -16.79 7.93 -5.71
C GLN A 122 -16.24 8.21 -4.31
N HIS A 123 -15.00 7.81 -4.05
CA HIS A 123 -14.33 7.93 -2.75
C HIS A 123 -12.96 8.59 -2.93
N PRO A 124 -12.93 9.91 -3.19
CA PRO A 124 -11.69 10.63 -3.50
C PRO A 124 -10.69 10.64 -2.33
N ASP A 125 -11.20 10.62 -1.08
CA ASP A 125 -10.37 10.58 0.12
C ASP A 125 -9.84 9.17 0.46
N GLY A 126 -10.37 8.14 -0.21
CA GLY A 126 -10.00 6.73 -0.02
C GLY A 126 -11.22 5.81 -0.01
N GLU A 127 -11.17 4.71 -0.78
CA GLU A 127 -12.21 3.67 -0.76
C GLU A 127 -11.82 2.47 0.10
N ILE A 128 -10.55 2.05 0.03
CA ILE A 128 -10.04 0.88 0.75
C ILE A 128 -8.61 1.10 1.27
N ARG A 129 -8.38 0.74 2.54
CA ARG A 129 -7.13 0.96 3.28
C ARG A 129 -6.66 -0.29 3.99
N GLY A 130 -5.35 -0.43 4.15
CA GLY A 130 -4.77 -1.50 4.94
C GLY A 130 -3.39 -1.15 5.47
N GLN A 131 -3.16 -1.35 6.76
CA GLN A 131 -1.84 -1.19 7.37
C GLN A 131 -0.86 -2.20 6.79
N ILE A 132 0.34 -1.76 6.44
CA ILE A 132 1.44 -2.62 6.01
C ILE A 132 2.06 -3.27 7.25
N ARG A 133 2.25 -4.59 7.19
CA ARG A 133 2.84 -5.38 8.27
C ARG A 133 3.85 -6.37 7.70
N ARG A 134 4.85 -6.73 8.50
CA ARG A 134 5.79 -7.79 8.16
C ARG A 134 5.07 -9.13 8.05
N VAL A 135 5.41 -9.90 7.01
CA VAL A 135 5.00 -11.30 6.91
C VAL A 135 5.99 -12.11 7.73
N GLU A 136 5.58 -12.54 8.91
CA GLU A 136 6.34 -13.52 9.67
C GLU A 136 6.26 -14.87 8.95
N LYS A 137 7.40 -15.50 8.70
CA LYS A 137 7.39 -16.92 8.36
C LYS A 137 6.91 -17.65 9.60
N VAL A 138 5.71 -18.21 9.55
CA VAL A 138 5.29 -19.22 10.52
C VAL A 138 6.30 -20.35 10.41
N CYS A 139 7.17 -20.48 11.41
CA CYS A 139 7.96 -21.69 11.57
C CYS A 139 6.94 -22.77 11.94
N ILE A 140 6.49 -23.56 10.96
CA ILE A 140 5.76 -24.78 11.26
C ILE A 140 6.81 -25.69 11.89
N CYS A 141 6.86 -25.72 13.22
CA CYS A 141 7.41 -26.86 13.94
C CYS A 141 6.57 -28.05 13.48
N LYS A 142 7.08 -28.79 12.50
CA LYS A 142 6.60 -30.14 12.26
C LYS A 142 7.02 -30.92 13.51
N CYS A 143 6.02 -31.29 14.32
CA CYS A 143 6.19 -32.30 15.36
C CYS A 143 6.67 -33.62 14.74
#